data_AF-A0A1I3HGT3-F1
#
_entry.id   AF-A0A1I3HGT3-F1
#
_cell.length_a   1.000
_cell.length_b   1.000
_cell.length_c   1.000
_cell.angle_alpha   90.00
_cell.angle_beta   90.00
_cell.angle_gamma   90.00
#
_symmetry.space_group_name_H-M   'P 1'
#
loop_
_entity.id
_entity.type
_entity.pdbx_description
1 polymer ?
#
loop_
_entity_poly.entity_id
_entity_poly.type
_entity_poly.pdbx_seq_one_letter_code
_entity_poly.pdbx_strand_id
1 'polypeptide(L)'
;MLPDLIEYREWNKDPNVIQQKIPIIDTFRGKATEAIRQKGLANWALSMGRQQAGELTLQNHPQFLQNLKMPHLQSSTQQIDIAALDLLRDWERGIPHYNEFRRQYGLKQLIRFEDFIDPRLREDSPARREQEQLVKTLREVYGQHRCDESKQITKAQLNNDNSPINDYLGHPNGRMVLLFQKLNLLCSFSMLHADFSATAFLHRVFAQNFIVILGSSG
;
A
#
# COMPACT_ATOMS: atom_id res chain seq x y z
N MET A 1 -6.75 2.19 -5.00
CA MET A 1 -8.13 2.62 -4.63
C MET A 1 -8.67 3.77 -5.44
N LEU A 2 -7.94 4.87 -5.62
CA LEU A 2 -8.39 5.94 -6.50
C LEU A 2 -8.33 5.49 -7.97
N PRO A 3 -9.41 5.61 -8.76
CA PRO A 3 -9.36 5.36 -10.20
C PRO A 3 -8.75 6.57 -10.94
N ASP A 4 -8.35 6.40 -12.19
CA ASP A 4 -7.85 7.54 -13.00
C ASP A 4 -8.98 8.45 -13.49
N LEU A 5 -10.16 7.87 -13.74
CA LEU A 5 -11.34 8.53 -14.28
C LEU A 5 -12.56 8.27 -13.38
N ILE A 6 -13.40 9.28 -13.20
CA ILE A 6 -14.74 9.15 -12.64
C ILE A 6 -15.74 8.97 -13.78
N GLU A 7 -16.53 7.91 -13.69
CA GLU A 7 -17.64 7.62 -14.58
C GLU A 7 -18.88 8.40 -14.13
N TYR A 8 -19.00 9.62 -14.65
CA TYR A 8 -20.07 10.54 -14.30
C TYR A 8 -21.43 10.09 -14.85
N ARG A 9 -22.45 10.13 -13.99
CA ARG A 9 -23.84 9.75 -14.24
C ARG A 9 -24.77 10.85 -13.76
N GLU A 10 -25.91 11.01 -14.44
CA GLU A 10 -26.93 12.00 -14.10
C GLU A 10 -28.18 11.32 -13.54
N TRP A 11 -28.57 11.68 -12.31
CA TRP A 11 -29.73 11.12 -11.63
C TRP A 11 -31.06 11.41 -12.35
N ASN A 12 -31.19 12.60 -12.94
CA ASN A 12 -32.44 13.09 -13.53
C ASN A 12 -32.63 12.75 -15.02
N LYS A 13 -31.67 12.07 -15.66
CA LYS A 13 -31.79 11.61 -17.05
C LYS A 13 -31.84 10.09 -17.12
N ASP A 14 -30.68 9.46 -17.06
CA ASP A 14 -30.54 8.00 -17.00
C ASP A 14 -29.41 7.68 -16.02
N PRO A 15 -29.75 7.19 -14.81
CA PRO A 15 -28.77 6.91 -13.77
C PRO A 15 -27.89 5.69 -14.06
N ASN A 16 -28.25 4.87 -15.06
CA ASN A 16 -27.50 3.65 -15.38
C ASN A 16 -26.48 3.86 -16.51
N VAL A 17 -26.55 4.99 -17.21
CA VAL A 17 -25.66 5.29 -18.35
C VAL A 17 -24.56 6.26 -17.93
N ILE A 18 -23.31 5.92 -18.29
CA ILE A 18 -22.15 6.80 -18.12
C ILE A 18 -22.27 7.95 -19.13
N GLN A 19 -22.45 9.16 -18.63
CA GLN A 19 -22.58 10.36 -19.47
C GLN A 19 -21.21 10.93 -19.85
N GLN A 20 -20.24 10.86 -18.94
CA GLN A 20 -18.89 11.39 -19.17
C GLN A 20 -17.85 10.62 -18.35
N LYS A 21 -16.63 10.51 -18.87
CA LYS A 21 -15.46 10.10 -18.09
C LYS A 21 -14.64 11.33 -17.73
N ILE A 22 -14.50 11.62 -16.44
CA ILE A 22 -13.86 12.84 -15.94
C ILE A 22 -12.54 12.45 -15.25
N PRO A 23 -11.38 12.98 -15.68
CA PRO A 23 -10.12 12.75 -14.97
C PRO A 23 -10.19 13.23 -13.52
N ILE A 24 -9.75 12.40 -12.57
CA ILE A 24 -9.77 12.78 -11.13
C ILE A 24 -8.95 14.05 -10.87
N ILE A 25 -7.87 14.26 -11.62
CA ILE A 25 -7.03 15.45 -11.50
C ILE A 25 -7.78 16.77 -11.77
N ASP A 26 -8.90 16.70 -12.52
CA ASP A 26 -9.75 17.86 -12.78
C ASP A 26 -10.81 18.09 -11.70
N THR A 27 -10.99 17.12 -10.80
CA THR A 27 -11.85 17.23 -9.61
C THR A 27 -11.03 17.32 -8.33
N PHE A 28 -9.72 17.55 -8.42
CA PHE A 28 -8.81 17.53 -7.28
C PHE A 28 -8.68 18.91 -6.60
N ARG A 29 -8.69 18.92 -5.26
CA ARG A 29 -8.50 20.12 -4.40
C ARG A 29 -9.41 21.29 -4.81
N GLY A 30 -8.84 22.46 -5.12
CA GLY A 30 -9.59 23.68 -5.41
C GLY A 30 -10.55 23.56 -6.59
N LYS A 31 -10.31 22.63 -7.52
CA LYS A 31 -11.22 22.34 -8.63
C LYS A 31 -12.46 21.55 -8.19
N ALA A 32 -12.40 20.84 -7.07
CA ALA A 32 -13.48 19.98 -6.59
C ALA A 32 -14.78 20.76 -6.33
N THR A 33 -14.67 21.92 -5.68
CA THR A 33 -15.83 22.77 -5.36
C THR A 33 -16.58 23.17 -6.63
N GLU A 34 -15.84 23.63 -7.65
CA GLU A 34 -16.44 24.04 -8.91
C GLU A 34 -17.02 22.85 -9.68
N ALA A 35 -16.32 21.71 -9.69
CA ALA A 35 -16.83 20.46 -10.27
C ALA A 35 -18.16 20.02 -9.62
N ILE A 36 -18.27 20.12 -8.30
CA ILE A 36 -19.51 19.80 -7.55
C ILE A 36 -20.63 20.79 -7.91
N ARG A 37 -20.33 22.09 -7.99
CA ARG A 37 -21.34 23.12 -8.33
C ARG A 37 -21.87 22.96 -9.75
N GLN A 38 -21.01 22.69 -10.72
CA GLN A 38 -21.39 22.60 -12.14
C GLN A 38 -22.24 21.36 -12.44
N LYS A 39 -21.93 20.24 -11.80
CA LYS A 39 -22.53 18.93 -12.13
C LYS A 39 -23.53 18.42 -11.10
N GLY A 40 -23.66 19.11 -9.96
CA GLY A 40 -24.59 18.78 -8.89
C GLY A 40 -24.09 17.66 -7.97
N LEU A 41 -24.23 17.85 -6.66
CA LEU A 41 -23.77 16.89 -5.65
C LEU A 41 -24.43 15.51 -5.78
N ALA A 42 -25.73 15.45 -6.10
CA ALA A 42 -26.46 14.19 -6.24
C ALA A 42 -25.90 13.31 -7.36
N ASN A 43 -25.50 13.92 -8.49
CA ASN A 43 -24.90 13.22 -9.63
C ASN A 43 -23.51 12.67 -9.27
N TRP A 44 -22.70 13.44 -8.55
CA TRP A 44 -21.41 12.98 -8.03
C TRP A 44 -21.55 11.82 -7.05
N ALA A 45 -22.49 11.93 -6.10
CA ALA A 45 -22.76 10.86 -5.13
C ALA A 45 -23.22 9.57 -5.83
N LEU A 46 -24.13 9.69 -6.81
CA LEU A 46 -24.55 8.56 -7.64
C LEU A 46 -23.37 7.93 -8.39
N SER A 47 -22.54 8.76 -9.02
CA SER A 47 -21.39 8.31 -9.82
C SER A 47 -20.38 7.54 -8.96
N MET A 48 -19.97 8.12 -7.83
CA MET A 48 -19.03 7.49 -6.90
C MET A 48 -19.61 6.24 -6.23
N GLY A 49 -20.91 6.22 -5.93
CA GLY A 49 -21.57 5.06 -5.33
C GLY A 49 -21.76 3.89 -6.29
N ARG A 50 -21.74 4.13 -7.62
CA ARG A 50 -21.89 3.10 -8.66
C ARG A 50 -20.57 2.59 -9.21
N GLN A 51 -19.53 3.42 -9.17
CA GLN A 51 -18.22 3.06 -9.68
C GLN A 51 -17.46 2.22 -8.66
N GLN A 52 -16.81 1.16 -9.13
CA GLN A 52 -15.92 0.35 -8.29
C GLN A 52 -14.62 1.10 -7.99
N ALA A 53 -14.16 1.01 -6.75
CA ALA A 53 -12.85 1.51 -6.38
C ALA A 53 -11.73 0.65 -7.01
N GLY A 54 -10.58 1.25 -7.27
CA GLY A 54 -9.42 0.52 -7.75
C GLY A 54 -8.92 -0.49 -6.70
N GLU A 55 -8.64 -1.71 -7.13
CA GLU A 55 -8.16 -2.76 -6.25
C GLU A 55 -6.80 -2.40 -5.61
N LEU A 56 -6.52 -2.93 -4.42
CA LEU A 56 -5.25 -2.72 -3.73
C LEU A 56 -4.21 -3.72 -4.23
N THR A 57 -3.71 -3.48 -5.43
CA THR A 57 -2.74 -4.35 -6.11
C THR A 57 -1.44 -3.61 -6.39
N LEU A 58 -0.32 -4.33 -6.50
CA LEU A 58 0.89 -3.71 -7.01
C LEU A 58 0.70 -3.25 -8.45
N GLN A 59 1.47 -2.23 -8.84
CA GLN A 59 1.37 -1.56 -10.14
C GLN A 59 0.01 -0.88 -10.40
N ASN A 60 -0.81 -0.68 -9.36
CA ASN A 60 -2.10 0.02 -9.47
C ASN A 60 -2.12 1.38 -8.74
N HIS A 61 -0.97 2.05 -8.67
CA HIS A 61 -0.87 3.40 -8.13
C HIS A 61 -1.12 4.43 -9.26
N PRO A 62 -2.12 5.34 -9.14
CA PRO A 62 -2.44 6.28 -10.20
C PRO A 62 -1.25 7.13 -10.61
N GLN A 63 -0.98 7.20 -11.92
CA GLN A 63 0.19 7.88 -12.44
C GLN A 63 0.16 9.40 -12.16
N PHE A 64 -1.03 10.00 -12.10
CA PHE A 64 -1.18 11.43 -11.81
C PHE A 64 -0.70 11.81 -10.40
N LEU A 65 -0.66 10.86 -9.45
CA LEU A 65 -0.16 11.09 -8.10
C LEU A 65 1.37 11.10 -8.02
N GLN A 66 2.07 10.57 -9.03
CA GLN A 66 3.54 10.64 -9.09
C GLN A 66 4.04 12.01 -9.56
N ASN A 67 3.20 12.79 -10.24
CA ASN A 67 3.55 14.10 -10.80
C ASN A 67 2.55 15.17 -10.36
N LEU A 68 2.18 15.16 -9.07
CA LEU A 68 1.13 16.03 -8.57
C LEU A 68 1.65 17.47 -8.41
N LYS A 69 1.09 18.40 -9.18
CA LYS A 69 1.45 19.82 -9.10
C LYS A 69 0.97 20.45 -7.80
N MET A 70 1.89 21.10 -7.10
CA MET A 70 1.71 21.68 -5.79
C MET A 70 2.40 23.07 -5.75
N PRO A 71 1.72 24.13 -6.20
CA PRO A 71 2.32 25.47 -6.38
C PRO A 71 2.88 26.11 -5.09
N HIS A 72 2.44 25.63 -3.93
CA HIS A 72 2.88 26.13 -2.62
C HIS A 72 4.15 25.43 -2.10
N LEU A 73 4.65 24.40 -2.79
CA LEU A 73 5.91 23.77 -2.41
C LEU A 73 7.08 24.67 -2.76
N GLN A 74 7.99 24.86 -1.80
CA GLN A 74 9.26 25.55 -1.99
C GLN A 74 10.28 24.60 -2.65
N SER A 75 9.97 24.13 -3.85
CA SER A 75 10.84 23.27 -4.66
C SER A 75 10.90 23.81 -6.08
N SER A 76 11.99 23.52 -6.80
CA SER A 76 12.18 23.97 -8.19
C SER A 76 11.12 23.44 -9.15
N THR A 77 10.61 22.23 -8.92
CA THR A 77 9.61 21.58 -9.77
C THR A 77 8.17 21.86 -9.37
N GLN A 78 7.94 22.31 -8.12
CA GLN A 78 6.60 22.45 -7.51
C GLN A 78 5.72 21.20 -7.70
N GLN A 79 6.33 20.02 -7.69
CA GLN A 79 5.67 18.74 -7.91
C GLN A 79 6.04 17.78 -6.79
N ILE A 80 5.12 16.86 -6.51
CA ILE A 80 5.33 15.81 -5.52
C ILE A 80 4.95 14.46 -6.10
N ASP A 81 5.81 13.47 -5.84
CA ASP A 81 5.51 12.06 -6.03
C ASP A 81 4.97 11.50 -4.72
N ILE A 82 3.67 11.21 -4.70
CA ILE A 82 3.02 10.66 -3.50
C ILE A 82 3.51 9.25 -3.19
N ALA A 83 3.79 8.42 -4.19
CA ALA A 83 4.26 7.06 -3.97
C ALA A 83 5.64 7.06 -3.29
N ALA A 84 6.56 7.89 -3.79
CA ALA A 84 7.88 8.04 -3.18
C ALA A 84 7.80 8.68 -1.78
N LEU A 85 6.94 9.69 -1.61
CA LEU A 85 6.75 10.37 -0.34
C LEU A 85 6.23 9.43 0.75
N ASP A 86 5.28 8.56 0.43
CA ASP A 86 4.71 7.63 1.41
C ASP A 86 5.76 6.61 1.87
N LEU A 87 6.62 6.12 0.96
CA LEU A 87 7.76 5.28 1.33
C LEU A 87 8.75 6.00 2.27
N LEU A 88 9.07 7.27 1.96
CA LEU A 88 9.98 8.06 2.78
C LEU A 88 9.40 8.32 4.17
N ARG A 89 8.11 8.64 4.25
CA ARG A 89 7.42 8.90 5.53
C ARG A 89 7.36 7.67 6.42
N ASP A 90 7.18 6.48 5.84
CA ASP A 90 7.24 5.23 6.60
C ASP A 90 8.63 5.04 7.21
N TRP A 91 9.69 5.39 6.47
CA TRP A 91 11.07 5.33 6.97
C TRP A 91 11.33 6.37 8.07
N GLU A 92 10.92 7.61 7.87
CA GLU A 92 11.08 8.70 8.86
C GLU A 92 10.37 8.39 10.17
N ARG A 93 9.22 7.71 10.11
CA ARG A 93 8.44 7.30 11.27
C ARG A 93 8.93 6.00 11.90
N GLY A 94 9.94 5.35 11.32
CA GLY A 94 10.44 4.06 11.78
C GLY A 94 9.40 2.95 11.72
N ILE A 95 8.47 3.01 10.75
CA ILE A 95 7.49 1.95 10.54
C ILE A 95 8.26 0.65 10.23
N PRO A 96 7.98 -0.45 10.96
CA PRO A 96 8.70 -1.69 10.73
C PRO A 96 8.44 -2.21 9.32
N HIS A 97 9.47 -2.85 8.76
CA HIS A 97 9.34 -3.54 7.48
C HIS A 97 8.31 -4.67 7.57
N TYR A 98 7.84 -5.12 6.41
CA TYR A 98 6.67 -5.99 6.31
C TYR A 98 6.75 -7.28 7.14
N ASN A 99 7.89 -7.99 7.15
CA ASN A 99 8.01 -9.22 7.95
C ASN A 99 8.05 -8.96 9.46
N GLU A 100 8.68 -7.86 9.88
CA GLU A 100 8.66 -7.46 11.29
C GLU A 100 7.26 -7.02 11.71
N PHE A 101 6.56 -6.28 10.85
CA PHE A 101 5.16 -5.95 11.04
C PHE A 101 4.32 -7.24 11.20
N ARG A 102 4.44 -8.22 10.30
CA ARG A 102 3.74 -9.51 10.43
C ARG A 102 4.04 -10.21 11.75
N ARG A 103 5.30 -10.24 12.16
CA ARG A 103 5.73 -10.85 13.43
C ARG A 103 5.08 -10.20 14.65
N GLN A 104 5.04 -8.87 14.70
CA GLN A 104 4.42 -8.13 15.82
C GLN A 104 2.93 -8.43 15.98
N TYR A 105 2.24 -8.74 14.87
CA TYR A 105 0.83 -9.14 14.88
C TYR A 105 0.61 -10.66 14.96
N GLY A 106 1.66 -11.46 15.17
CA GLY A 106 1.58 -12.92 15.26
C GLY A 106 1.26 -13.61 13.93
N LEU A 107 1.47 -12.94 12.80
CA LEU A 107 1.29 -13.50 11.46
C LEU A 107 2.52 -14.28 11.02
N LYS A 108 2.31 -15.32 10.21
CA LYS A 108 3.39 -16.12 9.62
C LYS A 108 4.29 -15.23 8.77
N GLN A 109 5.58 -15.18 9.06
CA GLN A 109 6.58 -14.49 8.26
C GLN A 109 6.70 -15.13 6.87
N LEU A 110 6.99 -14.32 5.86
CA LEU A 110 7.37 -14.85 4.55
C LEU A 110 8.85 -15.20 4.59
N ILE A 111 9.27 -16.24 3.89
CA ILE A 111 10.65 -16.77 3.87
C ILE A 111 11.28 -16.71 2.48
N ARG A 112 10.48 -16.45 1.45
CA ARG A 112 10.91 -16.28 0.05
C ARG A 112 9.93 -15.39 -0.71
N PHE A 113 10.35 -14.84 -1.85
CA PHE A 113 9.46 -14.01 -2.67
C PHE A 113 8.29 -14.80 -3.25
N GLU A 114 8.47 -16.10 -3.49
CA GLU A 114 7.39 -16.96 -4.00
C GLU A 114 6.22 -17.08 -3.02
N ASP A 115 6.42 -16.77 -1.73
CA ASP A 115 5.33 -16.78 -0.74
C ASP A 115 4.32 -15.63 -0.97
N PHE A 116 4.62 -14.68 -1.85
CA PHE A 116 3.67 -13.65 -2.30
C PHE A 116 2.68 -14.17 -3.35
N ILE A 117 2.93 -15.33 -3.95
CA ILE A 117 2.03 -15.93 -4.95
C ILE A 117 0.92 -16.66 -4.20
N ASP A 118 -0.34 -16.40 -4.56
CA ASP A 118 -1.47 -17.09 -3.96
C ASP A 118 -1.47 -18.57 -4.41
N PRO A 119 -1.28 -19.52 -3.47
CA PRO A 119 -1.23 -20.94 -3.80
C PRO A 119 -2.57 -21.50 -4.30
N ARG A 120 -3.68 -20.78 -4.08
CA ARG A 120 -5.03 -21.19 -4.52
C ARG A 120 -5.24 -20.93 -6.02
N LEU A 121 -4.40 -20.11 -6.65
CA LEU A 121 -4.50 -19.84 -8.07
C LEU A 121 -3.99 -21.02 -8.90
N ARG A 122 -4.75 -21.38 -9.93
CA ARG A 122 -4.33 -22.38 -10.92
C ARG A 122 -3.06 -21.94 -11.62
N GLU A 123 -2.17 -22.89 -11.90
CA GLU A 123 -0.88 -22.65 -12.57
C GLU A 123 -1.03 -21.97 -13.94
N ASP A 124 -2.10 -22.28 -14.67
CA ASP A 124 -2.37 -21.73 -16.00
C ASP A 124 -3.06 -20.35 -15.96
N SER A 125 -3.48 -19.87 -14.79
CA SER A 125 -4.27 -18.65 -14.67
C SER A 125 -3.45 -17.39 -15.00
N PRO A 126 -4.05 -16.40 -15.68
CA PRO A 126 -3.39 -15.11 -15.95
C PRO A 126 -2.91 -14.40 -14.68
N ALA A 127 -3.74 -14.39 -13.62
CA ALA A 127 -3.43 -13.77 -12.34
C ALA A 127 -2.16 -14.36 -11.69
N ARG A 128 -1.95 -15.67 -11.78
CA ARG A 128 -0.73 -16.30 -11.26
C ARG A 128 0.52 -15.90 -12.04
N ARG A 129 0.42 -15.81 -13.38
CA ARG A 129 1.54 -15.35 -14.22
C ARG A 129 1.93 -13.91 -13.89
N GLU A 130 0.95 -13.04 -13.63
CA GLU A 130 1.19 -11.66 -13.19
C GLU A 130 1.90 -11.63 -11.83
N GLN A 131 1.46 -12.43 -10.86
CA GLN A 131 2.15 -12.55 -9.55
C GLN A 131 3.57 -13.08 -9.69
N GLU A 132 3.81 -14.06 -10.58
CA GLU A 132 5.14 -14.59 -10.86
C GLU A 132 6.06 -13.54 -11.52
N GLN A 133 5.55 -12.71 -12.44
CA GLN A 133 6.30 -11.59 -13.01
C GLN A 133 6.65 -10.56 -11.96
N LEU A 134 5.70 -10.23 -11.09
CA LEU A 134 5.87 -9.29 -10.00
C LEU A 134 6.94 -9.75 -9.00
N VAL A 135 6.97 -11.04 -8.68
CA VAL A 135 8.03 -11.66 -7.85
C VAL A 135 9.42 -11.49 -8.49
N LYS A 136 9.54 -11.58 -9.81
CA LYS A 136 10.81 -11.32 -10.51
C LYS A 136 11.23 -9.86 -10.37
N THR A 137 10.31 -8.92 -10.60
CA THR A 137 10.59 -7.49 -10.40
C THR A 137 11.00 -7.18 -8.97
N LEU A 138 10.33 -7.75 -7.97
CA LEU A 138 10.73 -7.58 -6.58
C LEU A 138 12.15 -8.08 -6.32
N ARG A 139 12.49 -9.25 -6.88
CA ARG A 139 13.83 -9.83 -6.74
C ARG A 139 14.90 -8.94 -7.35
N GLU A 140 14.61 -8.27 -8.46
CA GLU A 140 15.50 -7.31 -9.11
C GLU A 140 15.68 -6.04 -8.27
N VAL A 141 14.58 -5.48 -7.74
CA VAL A 141 14.61 -4.23 -6.97
C VAL A 141 15.22 -4.42 -5.58
N TYR A 142 14.84 -5.49 -4.88
CA TYR A 142 15.23 -5.73 -3.49
C TYR A 142 16.49 -6.58 -3.35
N GLY A 143 16.88 -7.33 -4.39
CA GLY A 143 18.17 -8.02 -4.48
C GLY A 143 18.49 -9.02 -3.35
N GLN A 144 19.79 -9.31 -3.22
CA GLN A 144 20.35 -10.12 -2.15
C GLN A 144 21.22 -9.26 -1.23
N HIS A 145 21.18 -9.54 0.06
CA HIS A 145 21.95 -8.86 1.08
C HIS A 145 22.78 -9.85 1.87
N ARG A 146 23.95 -9.37 2.29
CA ARG A 146 24.81 -10.11 3.20
C ARG A 146 24.26 -10.00 4.63
N CYS A 147 24.10 -11.14 5.30
CA CYS A 147 23.73 -11.18 6.70
C CYS A 147 24.76 -10.44 7.53
N ASP A 148 24.27 -9.57 8.41
CA ASP A 148 25.04 -8.79 9.36
C ASP A 148 24.30 -8.80 10.70
N GLU A 149 24.67 -9.75 11.56
CA GLU A 149 24.04 -10.00 12.87
C GLU A 149 24.14 -8.81 13.84
N SER A 150 25.01 -7.82 13.57
CA SER A 150 25.08 -6.59 14.38
C SER A 150 23.84 -5.71 14.23
N LYS A 151 23.06 -5.90 13.16
CA LYS A 151 21.83 -5.15 12.87
C LYS A 151 20.64 -5.79 13.58
N GLN A 152 20.44 -5.42 14.84
CA GLN A 152 19.24 -5.77 15.60
C GLN A 152 18.05 -4.95 15.13
N ILE A 153 16.93 -5.61 14.83
CA ILE A 153 15.71 -4.95 14.32
C ILE A 153 14.96 -4.23 15.45
N THR A 154 14.85 -4.90 16.60
CA THR A 154 14.11 -4.39 17.75
C THR A 154 14.77 -4.82 19.04
N LYS A 155 14.73 -3.93 20.03
CA LYS A 155 15.09 -4.22 21.42
C LYS A 155 13.85 -4.51 22.29
N ALA A 156 12.65 -4.31 21.73
CA ALA A 156 11.40 -4.40 22.47
C ALA A 156 10.91 -5.84 22.67
N GLN A 157 11.38 -6.77 21.85
CA GLN A 157 10.97 -8.17 21.86
C GLN A 157 12.19 -9.06 21.66
N LEU A 158 12.07 -10.33 22.06
CA LEU A 158 13.00 -11.41 21.73
C LEU A 158 12.24 -12.52 20.99
N ASN A 159 12.97 -13.40 20.33
CA ASN A 159 12.40 -14.64 19.82
C ASN A 159 11.95 -15.55 20.98
N ASN A 160 11.18 -16.60 20.68
CA ASN A 160 10.70 -17.54 21.69
C ASN A 160 11.84 -18.29 22.42
N ASP A 161 13.03 -18.34 21.82
CA ASP A 161 14.25 -18.91 22.38
C ASP A 161 15.12 -17.87 23.12
N ASN A 162 14.57 -16.68 23.40
CA ASN A 162 15.25 -15.52 23.99
C ASN A 162 16.40 -14.94 23.14
N SER A 163 16.57 -15.34 21.89
CA SER A 163 17.56 -14.72 21.00
C SER A 163 17.10 -13.34 20.49
N PRO A 164 18.03 -12.39 20.23
CA PRO A 164 17.71 -11.13 19.57
C PRO A 164 17.11 -11.36 18.17
N ILE A 165 16.11 -10.56 17.79
CA ILE A 165 15.50 -10.69 16.46
C ILE A 165 16.36 -9.99 15.42
N ASN A 166 16.65 -10.71 14.34
CA ASN A 166 17.39 -10.25 13.17
C ASN A 166 16.65 -10.59 11.87
N ASP A 167 17.08 -9.96 10.77
CA ASP A 167 16.43 -10.05 9.45
C ASP A 167 16.80 -11.34 8.69
N TYR A 168 17.47 -12.30 9.33
CA TYR A 168 18.18 -13.37 8.63
C TYR A 168 17.56 -14.75 8.83
N LEU A 169 16.43 -14.88 9.55
CA LEU A 169 15.75 -16.16 9.78
C LEU A 169 16.68 -17.28 10.29
N GLY A 170 17.67 -16.94 11.12
CA GLY A 170 18.67 -17.91 11.59
C GLY A 170 19.72 -18.33 10.56
N HIS A 171 19.81 -17.66 9.41
CA HIS A 171 20.95 -17.80 8.52
C HIS A 171 22.23 -17.26 9.18
N PRO A 172 23.38 -17.94 9.00
CA PRO A 172 24.63 -17.55 9.64
C PRO A 172 25.11 -16.17 9.15
N ASN A 173 25.77 -15.43 10.04
CA ASN A 173 26.43 -14.18 9.71
C ASN A 173 27.25 -14.26 8.42
N GLY A 174 27.16 -13.24 7.57
CA GLY A 174 27.91 -13.17 6.33
C GLY A 174 27.34 -13.95 5.14
N ARG A 175 26.26 -14.73 5.30
CA ARG A 175 25.57 -15.43 4.19
C ARG A 175 24.79 -14.44 3.32
N MET A 176 24.70 -14.70 2.02
CA MET A 176 23.80 -13.93 1.15
C MET A 176 22.38 -14.46 1.27
N VAL A 177 21.44 -13.60 1.63
CA VAL A 177 20.01 -13.88 1.75
C VAL A 177 19.19 -12.85 0.98
N LEU A 178 18.00 -13.24 0.55
CA LEU A 178 17.11 -12.35 -0.20
C LEU A 178 16.48 -11.30 0.73
N LEU A 179 16.33 -10.06 0.27
CA LEU A 179 15.77 -8.96 1.08
C LEU A 179 14.23 -8.95 1.16
N PHE A 180 13.58 -10.12 1.10
CA PHE A 180 12.13 -10.17 1.27
C PHE A 180 11.70 -9.67 2.68
N GLN A 181 12.63 -9.65 3.64
CA GLN A 181 12.40 -9.16 5.00
C GLN A 181 12.18 -7.64 5.08
N LYS A 182 12.86 -6.87 4.22
CA LYS A 182 12.83 -5.39 4.23
C LYS A 182 11.91 -4.78 3.18
N LEU A 183 10.98 -5.59 2.67
CA LEU A 183 9.89 -5.06 1.87
C LEU A 183 9.13 -4.01 2.69
N ASN A 184 8.83 -2.88 2.06
CA ASN A 184 8.03 -1.84 2.69
C ASN A 184 6.60 -2.33 2.86
N LEU A 185 5.97 -1.88 3.96
CA LEU A 185 4.63 -2.31 4.35
C LEU A 185 3.59 -1.98 3.26
N LEU A 186 3.68 -0.80 2.64
CA LEU A 186 2.80 -0.35 1.56
C LEU A 186 2.87 -1.21 0.30
N CYS A 187 4.08 -1.57 -0.14
CA CYS A 187 4.27 -2.45 -1.29
C CYS A 187 3.68 -3.84 -1.00
N SER A 188 3.84 -4.33 0.23
CA SER A 188 3.45 -5.69 0.59
C SER A 188 1.95 -5.85 0.85
N PHE A 189 1.30 -4.82 1.39
CA PHE A 189 -0.16 -4.81 1.60
C PHE A 189 -0.92 -4.92 0.27
N SER A 190 -0.33 -4.37 -0.79
CA SER A 190 -0.86 -4.41 -2.15
C SER A 190 -0.61 -5.75 -2.86
N MET A 191 0.09 -6.71 -2.25
CA MET A 191 0.34 -8.04 -2.84
C MET A 191 -0.56 -9.11 -2.25
N LEU A 192 -1.01 -8.93 -1.01
CA LEU A 192 -1.87 -9.89 -0.33
C LEU A 192 -3.31 -9.81 -0.85
N HIS A 193 -3.57 -10.46 -1.98
CA HIS A 193 -4.96 -10.78 -2.38
C HIS A 193 -5.54 -11.90 -1.50
N ALA A 194 -4.69 -12.69 -0.83
CA ALA A 194 -5.04 -14.03 -0.37
C ALA A 194 -5.18 -14.22 1.15
N ASP A 195 -4.69 -13.29 1.99
CA ASP A 195 -4.70 -13.49 3.46
C ASP A 195 -5.54 -12.46 4.23
N PHE A 196 -5.95 -11.36 3.60
CA PHE A 196 -6.54 -10.24 4.32
C PHE A 196 -7.92 -9.87 3.77
N SER A 197 -8.96 -10.28 4.48
CA SER A 197 -10.21 -9.51 4.45
C SER A 197 -9.88 -8.10 4.94
N ALA A 198 -9.75 -7.15 4.00
CA ALA A 198 -9.38 -5.76 4.27
C ALA A 198 -10.24 -5.11 5.37
N THR A 199 -11.46 -5.61 5.57
CA THR A 199 -12.40 -5.25 6.64
C THR A 199 -11.89 -5.55 8.06
N ALA A 200 -11.17 -6.65 8.28
CA ALA A 200 -10.74 -7.05 9.63
C ALA A 200 -9.48 -6.30 10.11
N PHE A 201 -8.62 -5.87 9.18
CA PHE A 201 -7.38 -5.16 9.50
C PHE A 201 -7.62 -3.71 9.85
N LEU A 202 -8.43 -3.00 9.05
CA LEU A 202 -8.78 -1.61 9.34
C LEU A 202 -9.41 -1.51 10.73
N HIS A 203 -10.27 -2.45 11.11
CA HIS A 203 -10.88 -2.46 12.43
C HIS A 203 -9.87 -2.68 13.58
N ARG A 204 -8.84 -3.51 13.39
CA ARG A 204 -7.80 -3.76 14.43
C ARG A 204 -6.74 -2.67 14.50
N VAL A 205 -6.30 -2.14 13.36
CA VAL A 205 -5.32 -1.04 13.29
C VAL A 205 -5.92 0.25 13.82
N PHE A 206 -7.19 0.55 13.54
CA PHE A 206 -7.88 1.68 14.15
C PHE A 206 -8.10 1.48 15.65
N ALA A 207 -8.43 0.27 16.12
CA ALA A 207 -8.64 0.00 17.54
C ALA A 207 -7.36 0.14 18.39
N GLN A 208 -6.19 -0.26 17.87
CA GLN A 208 -4.94 -0.18 18.64
C GLN A 208 -4.31 1.21 18.62
N ASN A 209 -4.47 1.99 17.54
CA ASN A 209 -3.92 3.35 17.47
C ASN A 209 -4.81 4.41 18.15
N PHE A 210 -6.07 4.10 18.50
CA PHE A 210 -6.94 5.03 19.24
C PHE A 210 -6.62 5.12 20.74
N ILE A 211 -5.95 4.11 21.32
CA ILE A 211 -5.60 4.11 22.75
C ILE A 211 -4.39 5.01 23.04
N VAL A 212 -3.55 5.31 22.04
CA VAL A 212 -2.33 6.13 22.25
C VAL A 212 -2.60 7.64 22.12
N ILE A 213 -3.74 8.07 21.57
CA ILE A 213 -4.04 9.49 21.31
C ILE A 213 -4.94 10.13 22.39
N LEU A 214 -5.52 9.36 23.32
CA LEU A 214 -6.38 9.88 24.41
C LEU A 214 -5.80 9.71 25.81
N GLY A 215 -4.47 9.66 25.95
CA GLY A 215 -3.78 9.40 27.22
C GLY A 215 -2.83 10.50 27.69
N SER A 216 -2.99 11.75 27.25
CA SER A 216 -2.16 12.87 27.75
C SER A 216 -2.95 14.17 27.83
N SER A 217 -3.96 14.19 28.70
CA SER A 217 -4.46 15.42 29.31
C SER A 217 -4.95 15.08 30.71
N GLY A 218 -4.03 15.22 31.66
CA GLY A 218 -4.23 15.20 33.12
C GLY A 218 -3.14 16.07 33.73
#